data_AF-A0A2U8QSI7-F1
#
_entry.id   AF-A0A2U8QSI7-F1
#
_cell.length_a   1.000
_cell.length_b   1.000
_cell.length_c   1.000
_cell.angle_alpha   90.00
_cell.angle_beta   90.00
_cell.angle_gamma   90.00
#
_symmetry.space_group_name_H-M   'P 1'
#
loop_
_entity.id
_entity.type
_entity.pdbx_description
1 polymer ?
#
loop_
_entity_poly.entity_id
_entity_poly.type
_entity_poly.pdbx_seq_one_letter_code
_entity_poly.pdbx_strand_id
1 'polypeptide(L)' 'MKKIFTYFFFCITAISFAQLSWQGGTNPDQNQSATLLFDKTGTGLASYSGTIYAHTGVTLNGSAWQNVIGNWEIILRNPR' A
#
# COMPACT_ATOMS: atom_id res chain seq x y z
N MET A 1 9.85 26.14 -26.00
CA MET A 1 10.38 25.75 -24.67
C MET A 1 9.27 25.47 -23.65
N LYS A 2 8.28 26.35 -23.44
CA LYS A 2 7.17 26.13 -22.48
C LYS A 2 6.44 24.78 -22.62
N LYS A 3 6.13 24.36 -23.86
CA LYS A 3 5.41 23.09 -24.13
C LYS A 3 6.22 21.86 -23.71
N ILE A 4 7.55 21.93 -23.76
CA ILE A 4 8.42 20.80 -23.38
C ILE A 4 8.37 20.54 -21.88
N PHE A 5 8.27 21.60 -21.07
CA PHE A 5 8.05 21.48 -19.63
C PHE A 5 6.69 20.88 -19.32
N THR A 6 5.65 21.22 -20.09
CA THR A 6 4.32 20.63 -19.94
C THR A 6 4.31 19.13 -20.23
N TYR A 7 4.92 18.70 -21.33
CA TYR A 7 5.02 17.27 -21.66
C TYR A 7 5.89 16.51 -20.66
N PHE A 8 6.99 17.11 -20.19
CA PHE A 8 7.83 16.52 -19.15
C PHE A 8 7.06 16.32 -17.85
N PHE A 9 6.26 17.30 -17.42
CA PHE A 9 5.41 17.18 -16.23
C PHE A 9 4.36 16.07 -16.38
N PHE A 10 3.80 15.90 -17.58
CA PHE A 10 2.85 14.82 -17.88
C PHE A 10 3.50 13.42 -17.88
N CYS A 11 4.77 13.30 -18.29
CA CYS A 11 5.48 12.01 -18.23
C CYS A 11 5.83 11.58 -16.80
N ILE A 12 6.04 12.51 -15.88
CA ILE A 12 6.39 12.20 -14.48
C ILE A 12 5.23 11.50 -13.75
N THR A 13 3.98 11.84 -14.05
CA THR A 13 2.82 11.19 -13.43
C THR A 13 2.60 9.76 -13.90
N ALA A 14 3.17 9.37 -15.06
CA ALA A 14 3.06 8.01 -15.59
C ALA A 14 3.98 7.00 -14.88
N ILE A 15 4.97 7.48 -14.12
CA ILE A 15 5.96 6.64 -13.39
C ILE A 15 5.82 6.73 -11.87
N SER A 16 4.87 7.54 -11.37
CA SER A 16 4.60 7.63 -9.93
C SER A 16 3.69 6.49 -9.49
N PHE A 17 4.18 5.63 -8.60
CA PHE A 17 3.38 4.64 -7.91
C PHE A 17 2.93 5.20 -6.55
N ALA A 18 1.69 4.92 -6.15
CA ALA A 18 1.27 5.18 -4.77
C ALA A 18 2.06 4.27 -3.83
N GLN A 19 3.02 4.83 -3.09
CA GLN A 19 3.80 4.08 -2.11
C GLN A 19 3.15 4.22 -0.74
N LEU A 20 2.88 3.08 -0.09
CA LEU A 20 2.64 3.05 1.35
C LEU A 20 3.95 3.44 2.04
N SER A 21 3.96 4.59 2.72
CA SER A 21 5.10 4.99 3.55
C SER A 21 4.90 4.44 4.96
N TRP A 22 5.90 3.70 5.46
CA TRP A 22 5.98 3.32 6.86
C TRP A 22 6.47 4.53 7.66
N GLN A 23 5.70 4.94 8.67
CA GLN A 23 6.00 6.11 9.50
C GLN A 23 6.37 5.75 10.95
N GLY A 24 6.45 4.45 11.28
CA GLY A 24 6.90 4.00 12.59
C GLY A 24 8.40 4.13 12.69
N GLY A 25 8.92 4.86 13.69
CA GLY A 25 10.35 5.18 13.80
C GLY A 25 11.32 3.99 13.78
N THR A 26 10.84 2.76 13.98
CA THR A 26 11.60 1.52 13.79
C THR A 26 10.75 0.47 13.08
N ASN A 27 11.36 -0.33 12.21
CA ASN A 27 10.68 -1.53 11.70
C ASN A 27 10.42 -2.46 12.89
N PRO A 28 9.20 -3.00 13.04
CA PRO A 28 8.90 -3.96 14.09
C PRO A 28 9.76 -5.20 13.87
N ASP A 29 10.35 -5.73 14.94
CA ASP A 29 11.02 -7.03 14.90
C ASP A 29 10.02 -8.13 14.51
N GLN A 30 10.52 -9.23 13.96
CA GLN A 30 9.68 -10.37 13.53
C GLN A 30 8.79 -10.96 14.65
N ASN A 31 9.16 -10.71 15.92
CA ASN A 31 8.45 -11.17 17.11
C ASN A 31 7.60 -10.08 17.77
N GLN A 32 7.52 -8.89 17.17
CA GLN A 32 6.80 -7.74 17.72
C GLN A 32 5.54 -7.42 16.91
N SER A 33 4.57 -6.80 17.58
CA SER A 33 3.36 -6.29 16.93
C SER A 33 3.63 -4.99 16.18
N ALA A 34 2.93 -4.81 15.06
CA ALA A 34 2.95 -3.58 14.27
C ALA A 34 1.55 -2.98 14.18
N THR A 35 1.44 -1.65 14.21
CA THR A 35 0.19 -0.93 13.92
C THR A 35 0.29 -0.30 12.55
N LEU A 36 -0.69 -0.59 11.68
CA LEU A 36 -0.85 0.08 10.39
C LEU A 36 -1.83 1.24 10.54
N LEU A 37 -1.35 2.45 10.24
CA LEU A 37 -2.19 3.65 10.20
C LEU A 37 -2.62 3.89 8.75
N PHE A 38 -3.93 3.94 8.52
CA PHE A 38 -4.51 4.24 7.22
C PHE A 38 -5.40 5.47 7.33
N ASP A 39 -4.98 6.57 6.68
CA ASP A 39 -5.78 7.78 6.54
C ASP A 39 -6.26 7.90 5.09
N LYS A 40 -7.58 7.95 4.91
CA LYS A 40 -8.23 8.10 3.59
C LYS A 40 -8.54 9.56 3.24
N THR A 41 -8.27 10.51 4.14
CA THR A 41 -8.54 11.93 3.93
C THR A 41 -7.81 12.44 2.69
N GLY A 42 -8.52 13.11 1.78
CA GLY A 42 -7.94 13.64 0.54
C GLY A 42 -7.57 12.59 -0.52
N THR A 43 -7.85 11.31 -0.29
CA THR A 43 -7.63 10.24 -1.27
C THR A 43 -8.91 9.97 -2.08
N GLY A 44 -8.80 9.21 -3.19
CA GLY A 44 -9.97 8.73 -3.94
C GLY A 44 -10.91 7.82 -3.13
N LEU A 45 -10.45 7.30 -1.98
CA LEU A 45 -11.25 6.49 -1.05
C LEU A 45 -11.96 7.34 0.02
N ALA A 46 -11.82 8.67 0.01
CA ALA A 46 -12.35 9.54 1.06
C ALA A 46 -13.86 9.35 1.32
N SER A 47 -14.67 9.14 0.27
CA SER A 47 -16.12 8.92 0.38
C SER A 47 -16.53 7.46 0.60
N TYR A 48 -15.61 6.50 0.49
CA TYR A 48 -15.93 5.09 0.65
C TYR A 48 -16.27 4.80 2.13
N SER A 49 -17.42 4.15 2.37
CA SER A 49 -17.97 3.84 3.69
C SER A 49 -18.11 2.34 3.97
N GLY A 50 -17.74 1.49 3.01
CA GLY A 50 -17.72 0.05 3.18
C GLY A 50 -16.47 -0.46 3.92
N THR A 51 -16.36 -1.78 4.07
CA THR A 51 -15.18 -2.43 4.65
C THR A 51 -14.01 -2.37 3.66
N ILE A 52 -12.88 -1.86 4.13
CA ILE A 52 -11.61 -1.86 3.39
C ILE A 52 -10.75 -3.01 3.91
N TYR A 53 -10.26 -3.85 3.01
CA TYR A 53 -9.33 -4.93 3.33
C TYR A 53 -7.92 -4.54 2.89
N ALA A 54 -6.96 -4.62 3.81
CA ALA A 54 -5.54 -4.42 3.48
C ALA A 54 -4.89 -5.78 3.16
N HIS A 55 -4.16 -5.85 2.05
CA HIS A 55 -3.26 -6.96 1.78
C HIS A 55 -1.98 -6.78 2.59
N THR A 56 -1.75 -7.64 3.58
CA THR A 56 -0.56 -7.58 4.41
C THR A 56 0.29 -8.83 4.22
N GLY A 57 1.60 -8.61 4.24
CA GLY A 57 2.63 -9.64 4.21
C GLY A 57 3.93 -9.03 4.73
N VAL A 58 4.84 -9.87 5.19
CA VAL A 58 6.14 -9.43 5.70
C VAL A 58 7.25 -9.89 4.77
N THR A 59 8.25 -9.04 4.57
CA THR A 59 9.51 -9.45 3.94
C THR A 59 10.47 -9.85 5.05
N LEU A 60 10.84 -11.13 5.10
CA LEU A 60 11.68 -11.70 6.15
C LEU A 60 12.86 -12.43 5.51
N ASN A 61 14.08 -12.18 6.02
CA ASN A 61 15.31 -12.86 5.57
C ASN A 61 15.52 -12.83 4.04
N GLY A 62 15.20 -11.71 3.39
CA GLY A 62 15.35 -11.54 1.93
C GLY A 62 14.24 -12.19 1.08
N SER A 63 13.27 -12.85 1.72
CA SER A 63 12.11 -13.43 1.04
C SER A 63 10.89 -12.54 1.23
N ALA A 64 10.32 -12.07 0.12
CA ALA A 64 9.21 -11.13 0.12
C ALA A 64 7.86 -11.84 0.33
N TRP A 65 6.88 -11.11 0.86
CA TRP A 65 5.46 -11.51 0.95
C TRP A 65 5.22 -12.84 1.67
N GLN A 66 5.86 -13.02 2.83
CA GLN A 66 5.59 -14.14 3.72
C GLN A 66 4.41 -13.86 4.64
N ASN A 67 3.80 -14.94 5.18
CA ASN A 67 2.68 -14.89 6.12
C ASN A 67 1.45 -14.12 5.61
N VAL A 68 1.26 -14.10 4.29
CA VAL A 68 0.08 -13.53 3.63
C VAL A 68 -1.14 -14.40 3.93
N ILE A 69 -2.24 -13.77 4.36
CA ILE A 69 -3.51 -14.45 4.59
C ILE A 69 -4.38 -14.35 3.33
N GLY A 70 -4.66 -15.50 2.72
CA GLY A 70 -5.55 -15.63 1.56
C GLY A 70 -4.84 -15.48 0.21
N ASN A 71 -5.50 -15.98 -0.85
CA ASN A 71 -5.08 -15.74 -2.23
C ASN A 71 -5.87 -14.54 -2.76
N TRP A 72 -5.20 -13.43 -3.08
CA TRP A 72 -5.89 -12.20 -3.51
C TRP A 72 -6.69 -12.34 -4.81
N GLU A 73 -6.33 -13.30 -5.64
CA GLU A 73 -7.03 -13.61 -6.90
C GLU A 73 -8.43 -14.23 -6.67
N ILE A 74 -8.75 -14.66 -5.44
CA ILE A 74 -10.06 -15.23 -5.07
C ILE A 74 -10.64 -14.41 -3.92
N ILE A 75 -11.46 -13.41 -4.25
CA ILE A 75 -12.21 -12.60 -3.27
C ILE A 75 -13.31 -13.42 -2.55
N LEU A 76 -13.55 -14.68 -2.95
CA LEU A 76 -14.75 -15.38 -2.50
C LEU A 76 -14.73 -16.01 -1.10
N ARG A 77 -13.61 -16.20 -0.41
CA ARG A 77 -13.65 -16.82 0.93
C ARG A 77 -12.47 -16.44 1.82
N ASN A 78 -12.69 -15.52 2.76
CA ASN A 78 -11.97 -15.56 4.03
C ASN A 78 -12.96 -15.91 5.17
N PRO A 79 -13.19 -17.20 5.48
CA PRO A 79 -13.88 -17.62 6.67
C PRO A 79 -12.83 -17.84 7.76
N ARG A 80 -12.48 -16.77 8.48
CA ARG A 80 -11.89 -16.86 9.82
C ARG A 80 -12.49 -15.78 10.69
#